data_AF-J4U1B1-F1
#
_entry.id   AF-J4U1B1-F1
#
_cell.length_a   1.000
_cell.length_b   1.000
_cell.length_c   1.000
_cell.angle_alpha   90.00
_cell.angle_beta   90.00
_cell.angle_gamma   90.00
#
_symmetry.space_group_name_H-M   'P 1'
#
loop_
_entity.id
_entity.type
_entity.pdbx_description
1 polymer ?
#
loop_
_entity_poly.entity_id
_entity_poly.type
_entity_poly.pdbx_seq_one_letter_code
_entity_poly.pdbx_strand_id
1 'polypeptide(L)'
;MKRIGLTLSLFTLIWMVVSSLHLTNPYLRSSEFMEISVERGDSVWTIARKYTTKESMARELEEAIIEINGLPPDAALYAGRRLRIPMIDPPEQLQAMAEHKSLDTPAYASYNGVTK
;
A
#
# COMPACT_ATOMS: atom_id res chain seq x y z
N MET A 1 -0.20 -48.47 12.73
CA MET A 1 -0.75 -47.35 11.92
C MET A 1 -1.25 -46.22 12.82
N LYS A 2 -0.36 -45.51 13.55
CA LYS A 2 -0.75 -44.42 14.48
C LYS A 2 0.18 -43.18 14.44
N ARG A 3 1.24 -43.22 13.63
CA ARG A 3 2.32 -42.19 13.64
C ARG A 3 2.11 -41.06 12.63
N ILE A 4 1.29 -41.29 11.59
CA ILE A 4 0.98 -40.29 10.55
C ILE A 4 0.05 -39.19 11.08
N GLY A 5 -0.91 -39.50 11.97
CA GLY A 5 -1.80 -38.48 12.53
C GLY A 5 -1.11 -37.46 13.46
N LEU A 6 0.04 -37.83 14.03
CA LEU A 6 0.76 -36.98 14.98
C LEU A 6 1.64 -35.93 14.29
N THR A 7 2.15 -36.21 13.08
CA THR A 7 2.99 -35.27 12.32
C THR A 7 2.17 -34.19 11.61
N LEU A 8 0.95 -34.51 11.14
CA LEU A 8 0.03 -33.50 10.58
C LEU A 8 -0.44 -32.48 11.63
N SER A 9 -0.69 -32.92 12.87
CA SER A 9 -1.14 -32.05 13.96
C SER A 9 -0.10 -30.99 14.35
N LEU A 10 1.19 -31.28 14.19
CA LEU A 10 2.25 -30.31 14.46
C LEU A 10 2.36 -29.27 13.33
N PHE A 11 2.14 -29.70 12.08
CA PHE A 11 2.17 -28.82 10.91
C PHE A 11 1.01 -27.82 10.91
N THR A 12 -0.20 -28.24 11.31
CA THR A 12 -1.35 -27.33 11.46
C THR A 12 -1.18 -26.36 12.61
N LEU A 13 -0.53 -26.78 13.71
CA LEU A 13 -0.26 -25.89 14.85
C LEU A 13 0.79 -24.83 14.49
N ILE A 14 1.82 -25.20 13.71
CA ILE A 14 2.81 -24.27 13.16
C ILE A 14 2.14 -23.29 12.18
N TRP A 15 1.22 -23.75 11.34
CA TRP A 15 0.45 -22.87 10.44
C TRP A 15 -0.42 -21.87 11.20
N MET A 16 -1.02 -22.30 12.32
CA MET A 16 -1.87 -21.46 13.18
C MET A 16 -1.07 -20.39 13.95
N VAL A 17 0.21 -20.63 14.25
CA VAL A 17 1.12 -19.62 14.83
C VAL A 17 1.53 -18.56 13.79
N VAL A 18 1.74 -18.96 12.52
CA VAL A 18 2.11 -18.02 11.44
C VAL A 18 0.97 -17.03 11.13
N SER A 19 -0.30 -17.42 11.29
CA SER A 19 -1.44 -16.53 11.05
C SER A 19 -1.54 -15.34 12.02
N SER A 20 -1.00 -15.43 13.23
CA SER A 20 -1.07 -14.36 14.25
C SER A 20 -0.18 -13.14 13.96
N LEU A 21 0.70 -13.21 12.95
CA LEU A 21 1.67 -12.15 12.67
C LEU A 21 1.13 -11.02 11.78
N HIS A 22 -0.08 -11.14 11.21
CA HIS A 22 -0.66 -10.06 10.39
C HIS A 22 -1.34 -8.94 11.23
N LEU A 23 -1.52 -9.12 12.55
CA LEU A 23 -2.20 -8.14 13.42
C LEU A 23 -1.35 -6.91 13.80
N THR A 24 -0.08 -6.87 13.40
CA THR A 24 0.83 -5.74 13.69
C THR A 24 0.82 -4.67 12.61
N ASN A 25 0.11 -4.89 11.49
CA ASN A 25 0.10 -3.93 10.39
C ASN A 25 -0.68 -2.65 10.79
N PRO A 26 -0.01 -1.49 10.95
CA PRO A 26 -0.66 -0.27 11.39
C PRO A 26 -1.64 0.30 10.35
N TYR A 27 -1.44 0.01 9.07
CA TYR A 27 -2.30 0.50 7.99
C TYR A 27 -3.70 -0.11 8.00
N LEU A 28 -3.84 -1.36 8.47
CA LEU A 28 -5.15 -2.00 8.60
C LEU A 28 -6.04 -1.36 9.67
N ARG A 29 -5.46 -0.55 10.57
CA ARG A 29 -6.19 0.17 11.62
C ARG A 29 -6.55 1.60 11.21
N SER A 30 -6.09 2.05 10.05
CA SER A 30 -6.42 3.38 9.55
C SER A 30 -7.92 3.47 9.22
N SER A 31 -8.54 4.60 9.60
CA SER A 31 -9.88 4.99 9.17
C SER A 31 -9.88 5.85 7.90
N GLU A 32 -8.70 6.25 7.43
CA GLU A 32 -8.52 7.19 6.33
C GLU A 32 -7.95 6.47 5.10
N PHE A 33 -8.57 6.69 3.95
CA PHE A 33 -8.21 6.03 2.70
C PHE A 33 -8.11 7.03 1.56
N MET A 34 -7.10 6.86 0.72
CA MET A 34 -6.99 7.55 -0.57
C MET A 34 -7.37 6.60 -1.70
N GLU A 35 -8.20 7.06 -2.61
CA GLU A 35 -8.55 6.32 -3.82
C GLU A 35 -7.63 6.74 -4.97
N ILE A 36 -6.95 5.78 -5.59
CA ILE A 36 -6.11 5.99 -6.77
C ILE A 36 -6.60 5.13 -7.92
N SER A 37 -6.29 5.54 -9.16
CA SER A 37 -6.42 4.68 -10.33
C SER A 37 -5.07 4.08 -10.68
N VAL A 38 -5.04 2.76 -10.86
CA VAL A 38 -3.86 2.00 -11.27
C VAL A 38 -3.45 2.40 -12.68
N GLU A 39 -2.16 2.67 -12.89
CA GLU A 39 -1.58 2.92 -14.20
C GLU A 39 -0.99 1.64 -14.82
N ARG A 40 -0.69 1.68 -16.12
CA ARG A 40 -0.14 0.50 -16.81
C ARG A 40 1.28 0.21 -16.28
N GLY A 41 1.47 -1.00 -15.77
CA GLY A 41 2.76 -1.44 -15.24
C GLY A 41 2.89 -1.28 -13.72
N ASP A 42 1.89 -0.72 -13.06
CA ASP A 42 1.85 -0.69 -11.60
C ASP A 42 1.65 -2.09 -11.02
N SER A 43 2.31 -2.35 -9.90
CA SER A 43 2.04 -3.44 -8.99
C SER A 43 1.67 -2.89 -7.61
N VAL A 44 1.10 -3.72 -6.74
CA VAL A 44 0.79 -3.30 -5.38
C VAL A 44 2.07 -2.83 -4.67
N TRP A 45 3.18 -3.53 -4.88
CA TRP A 45 4.50 -3.14 -4.37
C TRP A 45 4.96 -1.76 -4.83
N THR A 46 4.88 -1.45 -6.14
CA THR A 46 5.34 -0.15 -6.64
C THR A 46 4.47 0.99 -6.11
N ILE A 47 3.17 0.75 -6.00
CA ILE A 47 2.22 1.68 -5.39
C ILE A 47 2.57 1.84 -3.90
N ALA A 48 2.68 0.77 -3.12
CA ALA A 48 2.98 0.85 -1.70
C ALA A 48 4.29 1.62 -1.44
N ARG A 49 5.34 1.38 -2.24
CA ARG A 49 6.59 2.12 -2.14
C ARG A 49 6.46 3.61 -2.49
N LYS A 50 5.59 3.96 -3.43
CA LYS A 50 5.32 5.35 -3.83
C LYS A 50 4.52 6.12 -2.76
N TYR A 51 3.60 5.44 -2.07
CA TYR A 51 2.66 6.06 -1.13
C TYR A 51 3.06 5.92 0.35
N THR A 52 4.10 5.14 0.65
CA THR A 52 4.69 5.10 1.99
C THR A 52 5.60 6.29 2.24
N THR A 53 5.66 6.77 3.49
CA THR A 53 6.64 7.77 3.94
C THR A 53 8.00 7.16 4.28
N LYS A 54 8.00 5.89 4.69
CA LYS A 54 9.21 5.14 5.04
C LYS A 54 9.26 3.89 4.19
N GLU A 55 10.36 3.69 3.48
CA GLU A 55 10.54 2.50 2.63
C GLU A 55 10.41 1.21 3.44
N SER A 56 10.82 1.22 4.71
CA SER A 56 10.65 0.09 5.63
C SER A 56 9.20 -0.31 5.88
N MET A 57 8.24 0.60 5.64
CA MET A 57 6.80 0.37 5.81
C MET A 57 6.09 -0.04 4.51
N ALA A 58 6.82 -0.10 3.38
CA ALA A 58 6.24 -0.42 2.08
C ALA A 58 5.61 -1.81 2.04
N ARG A 59 6.18 -2.77 2.79
CA ARG A 59 5.68 -4.15 2.84
C ARG A 59 4.37 -4.24 3.60
N GLU A 60 4.27 -3.56 4.73
CA GLU A 60 3.03 -3.46 5.51
C GLU A 60 1.96 -2.73 4.70
N LEU A 61 2.32 -1.66 3.99
CA LEU A 61 1.36 -0.96 3.14
C LEU A 61 0.88 -1.85 1.97
N GLU A 62 1.77 -2.62 1.34
CA GLU A 62 1.40 -3.59 0.30
C GLU A 62 0.38 -4.60 0.81
N GLU A 63 0.68 -5.25 1.94
CA GLU A 63 -0.21 -6.24 2.57
C GLU A 63 -1.58 -5.61 2.90
N ALA A 64 -1.58 -4.37 3.39
CA ALA A 64 -2.83 -3.68 3.71
C ALA A 64 -3.65 -3.33 2.47
N ILE A 65 -3.01 -2.88 1.38
CA ILE A 65 -3.70 -2.62 0.11
C ILE A 65 -4.33 -3.90 -0.43
N ILE A 66 -3.62 -5.04 -0.37
CA ILE A 66 -4.14 -6.34 -0.80
C ILE A 66 -5.40 -6.69 -0.01
N GLU A 67 -5.33 -6.65 1.32
CA GLU A 67 -6.42 -7.02 2.22
C GLU A 67 -7.66 -6.13 2.02
N ILE A 68 -7.48 -4.80 2.06
CA ILE A 68 -8.59 -3.83 1.98
C ILE A 68 -9.31 -3.89 0.63
N ASN A 69 -8.58 -4.17 -0.45
CA ASN A 69 -9.15 -4.23 -1.79
C ASN A 69 -9.55 -5.66 -2.20
N GLY A 70 -9.41 -6.65 -1.31
CA GLY A 70 -9.74 -8.06 -1.58
C GLY A 70 -8.95 -8.63 -2.75
N LEU A 71 -7.68 -8.24 -2.89
CA LEU A 71 -6.80 -8.72 -3.95
C LEU A 71 -6.20 -10.07 -3.56
N PRO A 72 -5.98 -10.98 -4.51
CA PRO A 72 -5.09 -12.12 -4.26
C PRO A 72 -3.63 -11.64 -4.03
N PRO A 73 -2.81 -12.37 -3.26
CA PRO A 73 -1.42 -11.99 -2.99
C PRO A 73 -0.57 -11.78 -4.24
N ASP A 74 -0.81 -12.57 -5.28
CA ASP A 74 -0.10 -12.49 -6.56
C ASP A 74 -0.93 -11.76 -7.64
N ALA A 75 -1.85 -10.89 -7.25
CA ALA A 75 -2.73 -10.20 -8.18
C ALA A 75 -1.94 -9.30 -9.14
N ALA A 76 -2.07 -9.56 -10.44
CA ALA A 76 -1.75 -8.56 -11.44
C ALA A 76 -2.76 -7.42 -11.38
N LEU A 77 -2.28 -6.18 -11.26
CA LEU A 77 -3.13 -5.01 -11.33
C LEU A 77 -3.43 -4.65 -12.78
N TYR A 78 -4.70 -4.34 -13.05
CA TYR A 78 -5.14 -3.86 -14.35
C TYR A 78 -5.27 -2.33 -14.34
N ALA A 79 -4.75 -1.67 -15.37
CA ALA A 79 -4.86 -0.23 -15.52
C ALA A 79 -6.33 0.22 -15.47
N GLY A 80 -6.59 1.34 -14.80
CA GLY A 80 -7.94 1.89 -14.59
C GLY A 80 -8.70 1.26 -13.42
N ARG A 81 -8.16 0.23 -12.76
CA ARG A 81 -8.70 -0.26 -11.49
C ARG A 81 -8.56 0.84 -10.43
N ARG A 82 -9.59 1.03 -9.60
CA ARG A 82 -9.51 1.91 -8.44
C ARG A 82 -9.08 1.12 -7.21
N LEU A 83 -8.09 1.63 -6.49
CA LEU A 83 -7.56 1.04 -5.27
C LEU A 83 -7.69 2.01 -4.11
N ARG A 84 -8.05 1.48 -2.95
CA ARG A 84 -8.04 2.17 -1.67
C ARG A 84 -6.71 1.95 -0.97
N ILE A 85 -6.03 3.03 -0.64
CA ILE A 85 -4.74 3.03 0.04
C ILE A 85 -4.96 3.60 1.46
N PRO A 86 -4.71 2.82 2.53
CA PRO A 86 -4.81 3.30 3.91
C PRO A 86 -3.70 4.29 4.27
N MET A 87 -4.02 5.28 5.11
CA MET A 87 -3.08 6.32 5.57
C MET A 87 -2.97 6.37 7.09
N ILE A 88 -1.76 6.36 7.64
CA ILE A 88 -1.57 6.38 9.10
C ILE A 88 -1.55 7.84 9.60
N ASP A 89 -0.97 8.74 8.81
CA ASP A 89 -0.87 10.17 9.14
C ASP A 89 -1.17 11.01 7.87
N PRO A 90 -2.45 11.28 7.58
CA PRO A 90 -2.87 12.00 6.38
C PRO A 90 -2.12 13.32 6.13
N PRO A 91 -1.86 14.21 7.11
CA PRO A 91 -1.24 15.50 6.83
C PRO A 91 0.24 15.38 6.41
N GLU A 92 1.02 14.49 7.01
CA GLU A 92 2.43 14.30 6.67
C GLU A 92 2.59 13.58 5.33
N GLN A 93 1.76 12.56 5.07
CA GLN A 93 1.74 11.85 3.79
C GLN A 93 1.33 12.77 2.63
N LEU A 94 0.27 13.60 2.80
CA LEU A 94 -0.13 14.56 1.77
C LEU A 94 0.92 15.66 1.55
N GLN A 95 1.58 16.14 2.60
CA GLN A 95 2.63 17.15 2.48
C GLN A 95 3.85 16.60 1.72
N ALA A 96 4.35 15.42 2.10
CA ALA A 96 5.44 14.76 1.38
C ALA A 96 5.10 14.54 -0.11
N MET A 97 3.86 14.19 -0.42
CA MET A 97 3.37 14.04 -1.80
C MET A 97 3.27 15.39 -2.53
N ALA A 98 2.79 16.45 -1.87
CA ALA A 98 2.70 17.78 -2.45
C ALA A 98 4.08 18.36 -2.76
N GLU A 99 5.05 18.15 -1.87
CA GLU A 99 6.44 18.55 -2.08
C GLU A 99 7.06 17.79 -3.26
N HIS A 100 6.92 16.46 -3.32
CA HIS A 100 7.47 15.68 -4.45
C HIS A 100 6.83 16.06 -5.79
N LYS A 101 5.51 16.30 -5.84
CA LYS A 101 4.81 16.73 -7.06
C LYS A 101 5.20 18.14 -7.51
N SER A 102 5.61 19.01 -6.58
CA SER A 102 6.05 20.36 -6.89
C SER A 102 7.40 20.41 -7.63
N LEU A 103 8.24 19.38 -7.48
CA LEU A 103 9.56 19.27 -8.11
C LEU A 103 9.50 18.79 -9.57
N ASP A 104 8.48 18.02 -9.94
CA ASP A 104 8.28 17.48 -11.30
C ASP A 104 7.44 18.39 -12.21
N THR A 105 6.96 19.53 -11.69
CA THR A 105 6.28 20.54 -12.49
C THR A 105 7.33 21.44 -13.13
N PRO A 106 7.53 21.46 -14.47
CA PRO A 106 8.27 22.55 -15.09
C PRO A 106 7.54 23.82 -14.68
N ALA A 107 8.27 24.74 -14.05
CA ALA A 107 7.77 26.04 -13.63
C ALA A 107 6.96 26.64 -14.78
N TYR A 108 5.62 26.57 -14.69
CA TYR A 108 4.77 27.39 -15.54
C TYR A 108 5.13 28.80 -15.15
N ALA A 109 5.88 29.43 -16.06
CA ALA A 109 6.41 30.75 -15.92
C ALA A 109 5.36 31.69 -15.33
N SER A 110 5.77 32.37 -14.27
CA SER A 110 5.17 33.60 -13.81
C SER A 110 4.95 34.52 -15.01
N TYR A 111 3.72 34.63 -15.49
CA TYR A 111 3.31 35.70 -16.39
C TYR A 111 3.00 36.93 -15.54
N ASN A 112 4.06 37.59 -15.10
CA ASN A 112 3.98 39.02 -14.79
C ASN A 112 4.11 39.79 -16.11
N GLY A 113 3.05 40.49 -16.48
CA GLY A 113 3.11 41.54 -17.50
C GLY A 113 1.90 41.55 -18.42
N VAL A 114 0.97 42.49 -18.17
CA VAL A 114 0.74 43.62 -19.08
C VAL A 114 -0.19 44.61 -18.37
N THR A 115 0.36 45.81 -18.25
CA THR A 115 -0.29 47.10 -17.97
C THR A 115 -1.43 47.42 -18.94
N LYS A 116 -2.59 47.83 -18.44
CA LYS A 116 -3.21 49.14 -18.72
C LYS A 116 -4.40 49.41 -17.81
#